data_AF-A0A8J5BFK7-F1
#
_entry.id   AF-A0A8J5BFK7-F1
#
_cell.length_a   1.000
_cell.length_b   1.000
_cell.length_c   1.000
_cell.angle_alpha   90.00
_cell.angle_beta   90.00
_cell.angle_gamma   90.00
#
_symmetry.space_group_name_H-M   'P 1'
#
loop_
_entity.id
_entity.type
_entity.pdbx_description
1 polymer ?
#
loop_
_entity_poly.entity_id
_entity_poly.type
_entity_poly.pdbx_seq_one_letter_code
_entity_poly.pdbx_strand_id
1 'polypeptide(L)'
;MVDFSAAPEQHTDSFDVHANVLLRILVALSLGIWAWALNLQIMSFYGIDTETILGLKYARPAYRPVYRLALFVSILLGLWILLFWVSVAIAPFDVTQTSGLTVLDVFPWVGLFVFVAVLGSGWRAKDSGRHFFLSSLTRVSVGGLSQQHRITDIILSDALTSYSRVLADLAVCALSLWYGITSIRRPDRGIGGSWFVPCVTALPYLIRLRQCLIDFSRDGRRFHLVNALKYCSTLPVLVLGTLMKTHKVHNAWLVAALVNSSFSFIWDIKCDWNLSLLQDVWDGELNHGGLRKTLVYPRYWYYAAIAVDLVLRFTWTLKFTSSLSHVHDYEAGIFAFQLLEILRRWMWVFFRVENEWVKAVDAGDVRVLEGGIQMRGEHED
;
A
#
# COMPACT_ATOMS: atom_id res chain seq x y z
N MET A 1 -6.10 18.82 -23.14
CA MET A 1 -6.76 17.50 -23.05
C MET A 1 -5.75 16.51 -23.55
N VAL A 2 -5.32 15.57 -22.72
CA VAL A 2 -4.43 14.48 -23.15
C VAL A 2 -5.28 13.54 -24.00
N ASP A 3 -4.91 13.36 -25.27
CA ASP A 3 -5.56 12.41 -26.17
C ASP A 3 -5.12 10.99 -25.77
N PHE A 4 -6.09 10.17 -25.36
CA PHE A 4 -5.88 8.80 -24.88
C PHE A 4 -5.95 7.75 -26.01
N SER A 5 -6.12 8.17 -27.27
CA SER A 5 -6.38 7.28 -28.41
C SER A 5 -5.14 6.78 -29.16
N ALA A 6 -3.97 7.37 -28.93
CA ALA A 6 -2.71 6.98 -29.58
C ALA A 6 -1.73 6.39 -28.56
N ALA A 7 -1.18 5.20 -28.83
CA ALA A 7 -0.07 4.67 -28.03
C ALA A 7 1.08 5.70 -28.03
N PRO A 8 1.61 6.12 -26.87
CA PRO A 8 2.62 7.17 -26.86
C PRO A 8 3.88 6.65 -27.55
N GLU A 9 4.33 7.39 -28.57
CA GLU A 9 5.73 7.38 -28.99
C GLU A 9 6.62 7.53 -27.74
N GLN A 10 7.88 7.06 -27.79
CA GLN A 10 8.85 7.14 -26.68
C GLN A 10 9.24 8.59 -26.29
N HIS A 11 8.39 9.58 -26.55
CA HIS A 11 8.57 10.95 -26.13
C HIS A 11 8.35 11.09 -24.63
N THR A 12 9.30 11.77 -23.98
CA THR A 12 9.18 12.15 -22.58
C THR A 12 8.10 13.22 -22.46
N ASP A 13 7.04 12.94 -21.72
CA ASP A 13 5.97 13.92 -21.49
C ASP A 13 6.36 14.88 -20.35
N SER A 14 5.72 16.04 -20.30
CA SER A 14 5.84 17.02 -19.21
C SER A 14 5.60 16.39 -17.83
N PHE A 15 4.70 15.41 -17.73
CA PHE A 15 4.46 14.68 -16.49
C PHE A 15 5.68 13.88 -16.01
N ASP A 16 6.50 13.36 -16.91
CA ASP A 16 7.71 12.61 -16.54
C ASP A 16 8.77 13.50 -15.93
N VAL A 17 8.95 14.69 -16.52
CA VAL A 17 9.89 15.69 -16.04
C VAL A 17 9.43 16.29 -14.71
N HIS A 18 8.21 16.82 -14.65
CA HIS A 18 7.75 17.62 -13.51
C HIS A 18 7.31 16.78 -12.32
N ALA A 19 6.74 15.61 -12.57
CA ALA A 19 6.42 14.65 -11.54
C ALA A 19 7.38 13.47 -11.69
N ASN A 20 8.67 13.71 -11.46
CA ASN A 20 9.66 12.64 -11.52
C ASN A 20 9.29 11.44 -10.64
N VAL A 21 9.68 10.22 -11.03
CA VAL A 21 9.37 8.97 -10.32
C VAL A 21 9.71 9.02 -8.83
N LEU A 22 10.83 9.62 -8.43
CA LEU A 22 11.19 9.76 -7.01
C LEU A 22 10.28 10.74 -6.27
N LEU A 23 9.82 11.81 -6.91
CA LEU A 23 8.82 12.72 -6.34
C LEU A 23 7.46 12.01 -6.21
N ARG A 24 7.07 11.20 -7.19
CA ARG A 24 5.87 10.35 -7.12
C ARG A 24 5.94 9.40 -5.93
N ILE A 25 7.09 8.76 -5.70
CA ILE A 25 7.34 7.89 -4.54
C ILE A 25 7.17 8.68 -3.24
N LEU A 26 7.77 9.87 -3.12
CA LEU A 26 7.64 10.72 -1.94
C LEU A 26 6.19 11.15 -1.66
N VAL A 27 5.43 11.49 -2.70
CA VAL A 27 4.00 11.79 -2.59
C VAL A 27 3.22 10.57 -2.10
N ALA A 28 3.47 9.39 -2.67
CA ALA A 28 2.81 8.15 -2.26
C ALA A 28 3.11 7.79 -0.80
N LEU A 29 4.36 7.91 -0.36
CA LEU A 29 4.76 7.68 1.04
C LEU A 29 4.11 8.69 1.99
N SER A 30 4.07 9.97 1.61
CA SER A 30 3.43 11.03 2.41
C SER A 30 1.92 10.81 2.54
N LEU A 31 1.26 10.40 1.45
CA LEU A 31 -0.15 10.02 1.46
C LEU A 31 -0.41 8.84 2.41
N GLY A 32 0.50 7.88 2.48
CA GLY A 32 0.42 6.78 3.44
C GLY A 32 0.39 7.24 4.90
N ILE A 33 1.22 8.23 5.25
CA ILE A 33 1.26 8.79 6.62
C ILE A 33 -0.05 9.51 6.94
N TRP A 34 -0.59 10.29 5.99
CA TRP A 34 -1.90 10.93 6.12
C TRP A 34 -3.02 9.92 6.30
N ALA A 35 -3.06 8.90 5.45
CA ALA A 35 -4.09 7.86 5.49
C ALA A 35 -4.02 7.04 6.79
N TRP A 36 -2.82 6.85 7.36
CA TRP A 36 -2.68 6.24 8.67
C TRP A 36 -3.19 7.14 9.81
N ALA A 37 -2.89 8.43 9.78
CA ALA A 37 -3.40 9.39 10.76
C ALA A 37 -4.93 9.45 10.74
N LEU A 38 -5.52 9.49 9.54
CA LEU A 38 -6.97 9.47 9.33
C LEU A 38 -7.60 8.17 9.84
N ASN A 39 -6.95 7.03 9.59
CA ASN A 39 -7.37 5.74 10.12
C ASN A 39 -7.51 5.78 11.65
N LEU A 40 -6.44 6.19 12.34
CA LEU A 40 -6.42 6.29 13.79
C LEU A 40 -7.47 7.28 14.32
N GLN A 41 -7.65 8.43 13.68
CA GLN A 41 -8.61 9.44 14.10
C GLN A 41 -10.06 8.95 13.97
N ILE A 42 -10.44 8.42 12.81
CA ILE A 42 -11.82 7.97 12.57
C ILE A 42 -12.13 6.77 13.47
N MET A 43 -11.21 5.82 13.62
CA MET A 43 -11.40 4.69 14.56
C MET A 43 -11.60 5.16 16.00
N SER A 44 -10.78 6.12 16.47
CA SER A 44 -10.93 6.72 17.78
C SER A 44 -12.28 7.44 17.94
N PHE A 45 -12.75 8.15 16.91
CA PHE A 45 -14.06 8.80 16.91
C PHE A 45 -15.23 7.80 17.06
N TYR A 46 -15.11 6.61 16.46
CA TYR A 46 -16.08 5.53 16.62
C TYR A 46 -15.86 4.68 17.89
N GLY A 47 -14.96 5.08 18.79
CA GLY A 47 -14.72 4.40 20.06
C GLY A 47 -13.88 3.12 19.98
N ILE A 48 -13.20 2.87 18.86
CA ILE A 48 -12.28 1.74 18.72
C ILE A 48 -10.95 2.07 19.40
N ASP A 49 -10.55 1.30 20.42
CA ASP A 49 -9.24 1.41 21.08
C ASP A 49 -8.11 0.75 20.25
N THR A 50 -7.92 1.26 19.03
CA THR A 50 -6.71 2.04 18.77
C THR A 50 -5.39 1.52 19.33
N GLU A 51 -5.02 2.17 20.40
CA GLU A 51 -3.74 2.14 21.04
C GLU A 51 -3.50 0.79 21.72
N THR A 52 -4.53 0.22 22.32
CA THR A 52 -4.44 -1.10 22.95
C THR A 52 -4.35 -2.20 21.91
N ILE A 53 -5.23 -2.22 20.91
CA ILE A 53 -5.27 -3.32 19.92
C ILE A 53 -4.01 -3.35 19.05
N LEU A 54 -3.47 -2.18 18.69
CA LEU A 54 -2.26 -2.06 17.86
C LEU A 54 -0.96 -1.99 18.67
N GLY A 55 -1.04 -1.86 20.00
CA GLY A 55 0.11 -1.71 20.89
C GLY A 55 0.82 -0.35 20.81
N LEU A 56 0.08 0.72 20.49
CA LEU A 56 0.60 2.10 20.38
C LEU A 56 0.67 2.77 21.77
N LYS A 57 1.58 2.32 22.63
CA LYS A 57 1.68 2.76 24.04
C LYS A 57 2.18 4.21 24.26
N TYR A 58 2.52 4.93 23.20
CA TYR A 58 3.39 6.11 23.27
C TYR A 58 2.67 7.46 23.09
N ALA A 59 1.39 7.47 22.71
CA ALA A 59 0.60 8.69 22.62
C ALA A 59 -0.90 8.37 22.66
N ARG A 60 -1.64 9.02 23.57
CA ARG A 60 -3.11 9.06 23.54
C ARG A 60 -3.57 10.52 23.35
N PRO A 61 -4.34 10.82 22.31
CA PRO A 61 -4.66 9.96 21.16
C PRO A 61 -3.47 9.84 20.18
N ALA A 62 -3.28 8.64 19.60
CA ALA A 62 -2.13 8.33 18.75
C ALA A 62 -2.13 9.08 17.41
N TYR A 63 -3.28 9.53 16.91
CA TYR A 63 -3.37 10.21 15.61
C TYR A 63 -2.71 11.60 15.60
N ARG A 64 -2.68 12.33 16.72
CA ARG A 64 -2.14 13.70 16.80
C ARG A 64 -0.67 13.80 16.40
N PRO A 65 0.27 13.02 16.97
CA PRO A 65 1.68 13.07 16.55
C PRO A 65 1.87 12.61 15.10
N VAL A 66 1.03 11.69 14.60
CA VAL A 66 1.10 11.25 13.20
C VAL A 66 0.67 12.37 12.25
N TYR A 67 -0.37 13.14 12.56
CA TYR A 67 -0.74 14.33 11.78
C TYR A 67 0.34 15.40 11.78
N ARG A 68 0.99 15.65 12.92
CA ARG A 68 2.13 16.59 12.98
C ARG A 68 3.26 16.14 12.07
N LEU A 69 3.58 14.84 12.06
CA LEU A 69 4.55 14.27 11.13
C LEU A 69 4.09 14.43 9.68
N ALA A 70 2.84 14.08 9.37
CA ALA A 70 2.26 14.17 8.04
C ALA A 70 2.31 15.59 7.48
N LEU A 71 1.92 16.58 8.29
CA LEU A 71 1.97 18.00 7.93
C LEU A 71 3.41 18.46 7.71
N PHE A 72 4.32 18.10 8.63
CA PHE A 72 5.74 18.47 8.52
C PHE A 72 6.38 17.92 7.24
N VAL A 73 6.22 16.62 6.96
CA VAL A 73 6.79 16.03 5.73
C VAL A 73 6.10 16.55 4.47
N SER A 74 4.82 16.91 4.53
CA SER A 74 4.10 17.49 3.38
C SER A 74 4.56 18.90 3.06
N ILE A 75 4.80 19.74 4.08
CA ILE A 75 5.37 21.08 3.90
C ILE A 75 6.77 20.96 3.29
N LEU A 76 7.63 20.09 3.85
CA LEU A 76 8.96 19.85 3.31
C LEU A 76 8.91 19.34 1.88
N LEU A 77 8.02 18.39 1.57
CA LEU A 77 7.85 17.86 0.23
C LEU A 77 7.35 18.92 -0.75
N GLY A 78 6.37 19.74 -0.36
CA GLY A 78 5.86 20.83 -1.18
C GLY A 78 6.95 21.85 -1.53
N LEU A 79 7.73 22.26 -0.53
CA LEU A 79 8.90 23.12 -0.74
C LEU A 79 9.93 22.44 -1.65
N TRP A 80 10.18 21.14 -1.46
CA TRP A 80 11.14 20.38 -2.28
C TRP A 80 10.70 20.26 -3.74
N ILE A 81 9.41 20.02 -3.99
CA ILE A 81 8.82 19.96 -5.33
C ILE A 81 8.94 21.34 -6.01
N LEU A 82 8.61 22.42 -5.30
CA LEU A 82 8.76 23.78 -5.83
C LEU A 82 10.21 24.09 -6.20
N LEU A 83 11.16 23.77 -5.31
CA LEU A 83 12.58 23.95 -5.59
C LEU A 83 13.03 23.10 -6.80
N PHE A 84 12.55 21.87 -6.92
CA PHE A 84 12.83 21.02 -8.08
C PHE A 84 12.29 21.65 -9.38
N TRP A 85 11.05 22.15 -9.39
CA TRP A 85 10.47 22.80 -10.57
C TRP A 85 11.22 24.07 -10.97
N VAL A 86 11.62 24.90 -9.99
CA VAL A 86 12.48 26.04 -10.25
C VAL A 86 13.81 25.58 -10.85
N SER A 87 14.42 24.52 -10.31
CA SER A 87 15.68 23.96 -10.81
C SER A 87 15.58 23.46 -12.25
N VAL A 88 14.46 22.81 -12.60
CA VAL A 88 14.15 22.38 -13.97
C VAL A 88 13.97 23.61 -14.89
N ALA A 89 13.25 24.63 -14.43
CA ALA A 89 12.95 25.82 -15.24
C ALA A 89 14.19 26.67 -15.56
N ILE A 90 15.16 26.72 -14.65
CA ILE A 90 16.43 27.47 -14.85
C ILE A 90 17.56 26.60 -15.43
N ALA A 91 17.29 25.33 -15.75
CA ALA A 91 18.30 24.43 -16.25
C ALA A 91 18.93 24.99 -17.55
N PRO A 92 20.27 25.07 -17.66
CA PRO A 92 20.92 25.65 -18.84
C PRO A 92 20.95 24.69 -20.05
N PHE A 93 20.20 23.59 -20.00
CA PHE A 93 20.16 22.53 -20.98
C PHE A 93 18.74 22.01 -21.18
N ASP A 94 18.49 21.37 -22.32
CA ASP A 94 17.21 20.71 -22.56
C ASP A 94 17.10 19.42 -21.75
N VAL A 95 16.33 19.48 -20.68
CA VAL A 95 16.07 18.38 -19.76
C VAL A 95 15.42 17.18 -20.47
N THR A 96 14.64 17.43 -21.53
CA THR A 96 13.97 16.38 -22.31
C THR A 96 14.93 15.63 -23.24
N GLN A 97 16.07 16.23 -23.58
CA GLN A 97 17.07 15.68 -24.51
C GLN A 97 18.36 15.19 -23.83
N THR A 98 18.46 15.32 -22.51
CA THR A 98 19.63 14.84 -21.75
C THR A 98 19.56 13.34 -21.45
N SER A 99 20.63 12.58 -21.72
CA SER A 99 20.68 11.13 -21.49
C SER A 99 21.53 10.71 -20.29
N GLY A 100 22.59 11.46 -19.99
CA GLY A 100 23.46 11.23 -18.83
C GLY A 100 22.91 11.82 -17.53
N LEU A 101 23.52 11.45 -16.41
CA LEU A 101 23.21 12.04 -15.11
C LEU A 101 23.44 13.55 -15.09
N THR A 102 22.50 14.24 -14.47
CA THR A 102 22.56 15.68 -14.21
C THR A 102 22.41 15.96 -12.71
N VAL A 103 22.67 17.20 -12.30
CA VAL A 103 22.41 17.62 -10.92
C VAL A 103 20.92 17.49 -10.55
N LEU A 104 20.03 17.59 -11.54
CA LEU A 104 18.59 17.45 -11.36
C LEU A 104 18.20 16.00 -11.01
N ASP A 105 19.00 14.99 -11.38
CA ASP A 105 18.78 13.60 -11.00
C ASP A 105 19.09 13.34 -9.53
N VAL A 106 20.10 14.03 -8.98
CA VAL A 106 20.51 13.91 -7.57
C VAL A 106 19.49 14.59 -6.65
N PHE A 107 18.78 15.60 -7.15
CA PHE A 107 17.89 16.43 -6.34
C PHE A 107 16.73 15.63 -5.68
N PRO A 108 15.96 14.79 -6.39
CA PRO A 108 14.94 13.94 -5.75
C PRO A 108 15.52 12.91 -4.77
N TRP A 109 16.75 12.42 -4.99
CA TRP A 109 17.43 11.51 -4.05
C TRP A 109 17.74 12.18 -2.72
N VAL A 110 18.20 13.43 -2.74
CA VAL A 110 18.41 14.21 -1.52
C VAL A 110 17.08 14.38 -0.76
N GLY A 111 15.98 14.65 -1.48
CA GLY A 111 14.64 14.70 -0.90
C GLY A 111 14.24 13.38 -0.23
N LEU A 112 14.49 12.24 -0.89
CA LEU A 112 14.25 10.91 -0.32
C LEU A 112 15.11 10.65 0.91
N PHE A 113 16.39 11.01 0.89
CA PHE A 113 17.28 10.87 2.03
C PHE A 113 16.79 11.70 3.23
N VAL A 114 16.43 12.96 3.01
CA VAL A 114 15.86 13.83 4.05
C VAL A 114 14.56 13.24 4.60
N PHE A 115 13.68 12.75 3.73
CA PHE A 115 12.43 12.10 4.15
C PHE A 115 12.69 10.89 5.06
N VAL A 116 13.60 9.99 4.65
CA VAL A 116 13.98 8.81 5.45
C VAL A 116 14.67 9.22 6.76
N ALA A 117 15.53 10.25 6.74
CA ALA A 117 16.17 10.78 7.93
C ALA A 117 15.15 11.36 8.92
N VAL A 118 14.13 12.07 8.44
CA VAL A 118 13.03 12.58 9.29
C VAL A 118 12.25 11.43 9.91
N LEU A 119 11.90 10.38 9.15
CA LEU A 119 11.22 9.20 9.69
C LEU A 119 12.09 8.43 10.70
N GLY A 120 13.39 8.34 10.43
CA GLY A 120 14.37 7.67 11.29
C GLY A 120 14.79 8.48 12.52
N SER A 121 14.58 9.80 12.51
CA SER A 121 14.98 10.66 13.62
C SER A 121 14.23 10.26 14.89
N GLY A 122 14.95 10.15 16.01
CA GLY A 122 14.38 9.65 17.26
C GLY A 122 14.26 8.13 17.37
N TRP A 123 14.81 7.32 16.44
CA TRP A 123 14.88 5.84 16.57
C TRP A 123 15.39 5.44 17.96
N ARG A 124 16.43 6.09 18.48
CA ARG A 124 17.06 5.73 19.76
C ARG A 124 16.13 5.89 20.98
N ALA A 125 15.07 6.69 20.87
CA ALA A 125 14.06 6.79 21.93
C ALA A 125 13.15 5.56 21.85
N LYS A 126 13.39 4.57 22.73
CA LYS A 126 12.67 3.28 22.75
C LYS A 126 11.16 3.43 22.89
N ASP A 127 10.72 4.49 23.58
CA ASP A 127 9.30 4.81 23.80
C ASP A 127 8.70 5.66 22.67
N SER A 128 9.42 5.88 21.56
CA SER A 128 8.89 6.63 20.43
C SER A 128 8.08 5.73 19.49
N GLY A 129 6.99 6.27 18.94
CA GLY A 129 6.24 5.61 17.87
C GLY A 129 7.08 5.32 16.62
N ARG A 130 8.16 6.09 16.40
CA ARG A 130 9.12 5.88 15.30
C ARG A 130 9.97 4.63 15.52
N HIS A 131 10.49 4.43 16.73
CA HIS A 131 11.17 3.19 17.10
C HIS A 131 10.24 1.98 16.93
N PHE A 132 8.98 2.10 17.37
CA PHE A 132 7.98 1.05 17.20
C PHE A 132 7.73 0.73 15.72
N PHE A 133 7.56 1.74 14.87
CA PHE A 133 7.38 1.58 13.43
C PHE A 133 8.59 0.90 12.78
N LEU A 134 9.81 1.41 13.00
CA LEU A 134 11.04 0.88 12.39
C LEU A 134 11.36 -0.54 12.87
N SER A 135 11.10 -0.82 14.15
CA SER A 135 11.21 -2.17 14.71
C SER A 135 10.21 -3.12 14.06
N SER A 136 8.97 -2.68 13.84
CA SER A 136 7.94 -3.47 13.17
C SER A 136 8.29 -3.72 11.71
N LEU A 137 8.78 -2.71 11.00
CA LEU A 137 9.27 -2.84 9.62
C LEU A 137 10.42 -3.84 9.53
N THR A 138 11.39 -3.75 10.44
CA THR A 138 12.52 -4.69 10.50
C THR A 138 12.06 -6.12 10.77
N ARG A 139 11.14 -6.34 11.73
CA ARG A 139 10.58 -7.67 12.02
C ARG A 139 9.81 -8.26 10.84
N VAL A 140 9.03 -7.44 10.15
CA VAL A 140 8.27 -7.85 8.97
C VAL A 140 9.23 -8.26 7.84
N SER A 141 10.24 -7.44 7.55
CA SER A 141 11.19 -7.65 6.46
C SER A 141 12.17 -8.79 6.72
N VAL A 142 12.83 -8.83 7.88
CA VAL A 142 13.89 -9.80 8.17
C VAL A 142 13.32 -11.10 8.76
N GLY A 143 12.29 -11.01 9.60
CA GLY A 143 11.75 -12.13 10.36
C GLY A 143 11.71 -11.82 11.86
N GLY A 144 11.38 -12.82 12.70
CA GLY A 144 11.22 -12.59 14.14
C GLY A 144 9.87 -11.98 14.51
N LEU A 145 8.80 -12.53 13.94
CA LEU A 145 7.43 -12.00 14.06
C LEU A 145 6.95 -11.99 15.51
N SER A 146 6.44 -10.83 15.93
CA SER A 146 5.93 -10.62 17.28
C SER A 146 4.63 -11.39 17.47
N GLN A 147 4.50 -12.11 18.59
CA GLN A 147 3.20 -12.62 19.02
C GLN A 147 2.33 -11.51 19.62
N GLN A 148 2.96 -10.59 20.37
CA GLN A 148 2.25 -9.49 21.03
C GLN A 148 1.70 -8.45 20.05
N HIS A 149 2.46 -8.09 19.01
CA HIS A 149 2.08 -7.06 18.03
C HIS A 149 1.71 -7.66 16.67
N ARG A 150 1.10 -8.85 16.67
CA ARG A 150 0.85 -9.63 15.45
C ARG A 150 -0.03 -8.87 14.45
N ILE A 151 -1.07 -8.19 14.93
CA ILE A 151 -1.98 -7.41 14.06
C ILE A 151 -1.24 -6.27 13.35
N THR A 152 -0.35 -5.57 14.05
CA THR A 152 0.48 -4.50 13.49
C THR A 152 1.46 -5.03 12.45
N ASP A 153 2.12 -6.15 12.75
CA ASP A 153 3.01 -6.81 11.78
C ASP A 153 2.23 -7.25 10.52
N ILE A 154 0.96 -7.68 10.66
CA ILE A 154 0.07 -8.04 9.55
C ILE A 154 -0.33 -6.79 8.74
N ILE A 155 -0.83 -5.73 9.39
CA ILE A 155 -1.25 -4.50 8.71
C ILE A 155 -0.08 -3.87 7.93
N LEU A 156 1.10 -3.80 8.56
CA LEU A 156 2.29 -3.23 7.92
C LEU A 156 2.75 -4.07 6.72
N SER A 157 2.78 -5.39 6.87
CA SER A 157 3.18 -6.28 5.77
C SER A 157 2.16 -6.28 4.61
N ASP A 158 0.86 -6.20 4.91
CA ASP A 158 -0.18 -6.05 3.88
C ASP A 158 -0.13 -4.67 3.23
N ALA A 159 0.20 -3.61 3.97
CA ALA A 159 0.50 -2.32 3.40
C ALA A 159 1.64 -2.42 2.38
N LEU A 160 2.76 -3.07 2.72
CA LEU A 160 3.90 -3.25 1.80
C LEU A 160 3.51 -3.92 0.47
N THR A 161 2.51 -4.81 0.44
CA THR A 161 2.03 -5.43 -0.82
C THR A 161 1.44 -4.39 -1.78
N SER A 162 0.72 -3.40 -1.26
CA SER A 162 0.16 -2.29 -2.04
C SER A 162 1.23 -1.26 -2.45
N TYR A 163 2.37 -1.22 -1.75
CA TYR A 163 3.55 -0.43 -2.14
C TYR A 163 4.55 -1.20 -3.03
N SER A 164 4.24 -2.44 -3.45
CA SER A 164 5.16 -3.27 -4.25
C SER A 164 5.63 -2.60 -5.53
N ARG A 165 4.75 -1.84 -6.19
CA ARG A 165 5.10 -1.06 -7.38
C ARG A 165 5.97 0.16 -7.06
N VAL A 166 5.69 0.86 -5.95
CA VAL A 166 6.51 1.98 -5.45
C VAL A 166 7.95 1.51 -5.18
N LEU A 167 8.10 0.31 -4.59
CA LEU A 167 9.41 -0.31 -4.36
C LEU A 167 10.12 -0.67 -5.67
N ALA A 168 9.40 -1.18 -6.66
CA ALA A 168 9.97 -1.51 -7.96
C ALA A 168 10.43 -0.25 -8.72
N ASP A 169 9.65 0.82 -8.70
CA ASP A 169 10.02 2.10 -9.30
C ASP A 169 11.24 2.71 -8.57
N LEU A 170 11.31 2.61 -7.23
CA LEU A 170 12.49 3.01 -6.46
C LEU A 170 13.75 2.22 -6.86
N ALA A 171 13.62 0.90 -7.04
CA ALA A 171 14.72 0.05 -7.45
C ALA A 171 15.21 0.36 -8.87
N VAL A 172 14.30 0.68 -9.79
CA VAL A 172 14.63 1.15 -11.15
C VAL A 172 15.37 2.48 -11.11
N CYS A 173 14.91 3.44 -10.31
CA CYS A 173 15.62 4.71 -10.12
C CYS A 173 17.04 4.49 -9.54
N ALA A 174 17.18 3.62 -8.54
CA ALA A 174 18.47 3.31 -7.92
C ALA A 174 19.46 2.73 -8.94
N LEU A 175 18.97 1.82 -9.79
CA LEU A 175 19.77 1.22 -10.85
C LEU A 175 20.12 2.22 -11.95
N SER A 176 19.21 3.14 -12.27
CA SER A 176 19.46 4.25 -13.21
C SER A 176 20.58 5.15 -12.71
N LEU A 177 20.55 5.52 -11.43
CA LEU A 177 21.62 6.27 -10.78
C LEU A 177 22.96 5.53 -10.84
N TRP A 178 22.96 4.23 -10.56
CA TRP A 178 24.17 3.39 -10.61
C TRP A 178 24.79 3.34 -12.01
N TYR A 179 23.98 3.27 -13.06
CA TYR A 179 24.45 3.20 -14.44
C TYR A 179 24.69 4.56 -15.10
N GLY A 180 24.51 5.67 -14.39
CA GLY A 180 24.72 6.99 -14.98
C GLY A 180 23.59 7.44 -15.92
N ILE A 181 22.40 6.84 -15.82
CA ILE A 181 21.25 7.13 -16.67
C ILE A 181 20.34 8.13 -15.95
N THR A 182 19.89 9.15 -16.69
CA THR A 182 18.93 10.11 -16.13
C THR A 182 17.62 9.43 -15.72
N SER A 183 17.17 9.77 -14.52
CA SER A 183 15.88 9.39 -13.96
C SER A 183 14.77 10.39 -14.28
N ILE A 184 15.08 11.57 -14.85
CA ILE A 184 14.13 12.65 -15.12
C ILE A 184 13.14 12.29 -16.24
N ARG A 185 13.59 11.45 -17.18
CA ARG A 185 12.73 10.94 -18.25
C ARG A 185 11.86 9.79 -17.77
N ARG A 186 11.03 9.30 -18.68
CA ARG A 186 10.31 8.05 -18.50
C ARG A 186 11.28 6.93 -18.05
N PRO A 187 11.00 6.24 -16.93
CA PRO A 187 11.92 5.24 -16.38
C PRO A 187 12.01 4.01 -17.28
N ASP A 188 13.24 3.60 -17.60
CA ASP A 188 13.49 2.33 -18.28
C ASP A 188 13.34 1.16 -17.30
N ARG A 189 12.18 0.49 -17.35
CA ARG A 189 11.89 -0.69 -16.52
C ARG A 189 12.54 -1.98 -17.05
N GLY A 190 13.32 -1.90 -18.13
CA GLY A 190 14.17 -2.96 -18.67
C GLY A 190 15.63 -2.90 -18.20
N ILE A 191 16.04 -1.84 -17.50
CA ILE A 191 17.43 -1.57 -17.10
C ILE A 191 18.13 -2.69 -16.31
N GLY A 192 17.38 -3.48 -15.53
CA GLY A 192 17.91 -4.65 -14.80
C GLY A 192 17.63 -6.00 -15.49
N GLY A 193 17.19 -5.98 -16.75
CA GLY A 193 16.67 -7.14 -17.47
C GLY A 193 15.20 -7.43 -17.16
N SER A 194 14.58 -8.31 -17.97
CA SER A 194 13.14 -8.57 -17.96
C SER A 194 12.58 -9.04 -16.61
N TRP A 195 13.41 -9.64 -15.76
CA TRP A 195 13.01 -10.24 -14.48
C TRP A 195 13.22 -9.33 -13.26
N PHE A 196 13.98 -8.23 -13.38
CA PHE A 196 14.34 -7.38 -12.25
C PHE A 196 13.11 -6.77 -11.56
N VAL A 197 12.28 -6.05 -12.33
CA VAL A 197 11.05 -5.41 -11.80
C VAL A 197 10.08 -6.44 -11.20
N PRO A 198 9.73 -7.55 -11.89
CA PRO A 198 8.90 -8.61 -11.31
C PRO A 198 9.43 -9.18 -9.99
N CYS A 199 10.75 -9.43 -9.90
CA CYS A 199 11.37 -9.95 -8.68
C CYS A 199 11.23 -8.96 -7.51
N VAL A 200 11.47 -7.66 -7.74
CA VAL A 200 11.29 -6.63 -6.70
C VAL A 200 9.83 -6.50 -6.30
N THR A 201 8.91 -6.51 -7.27
CA THR A 201 7.45 -6.49 -7.00
C THR A 201 7.00 -7.72 -6.20
N ALA A 202 7.63 -8.89 -6.37
CA ALA A 202 7.31 -10.10 -5.62
C ALA A 202 7.72 -10.04 -4.14
N LEU A 203 8.70 -9.21 -3.76
CA LEU A 203 9.29 -9.22 -2.40
C LEU A 203 8.25 -9.06 -1.28
N PRO A 204 7.32 -8.08 -1.30
CA PRO A 204 6.31 -7.95 -0.25
C PRO A 204 5.38 -9.18 -0.13
N TYR A 205 5.04 -9.81 -1.26
CA TYR A 205 4.20 -11.01 -1.28
C TYR A 205 4.94 -12.22 -0.70
N LEU A 206 6.25 -12.35 -0.99
CA LEU A 206 7.10 -13.38 -0.40
C LEU A 206 7.28 -13.19 1.12
N ILE A 207 7.36 -11.94 1.58
CA ILE A 207 7.35 -11.62 3.02
C ILE A 207 6.05 -12.14 3.65
N ARG A 208 4.89 -11.83 3.08
CA ARG A 208 3.58 -12.32 3.59
C ARG A 208 3.47 -13.84 3.54
N LEU A 209 3.91 -14.46 2.45
CA LEU A 209 3.96 -15.91 2.32
C LEU A 209 4.76 -16.53 3.47
N ARG A 210 5.98 -16.05 3.71
CA ARG A 210 6.83 -16.49 4.82
C ARG A 210 6.12 -16.31 6.16
N GLN A 211 5.48 -15.16 6.39
CA GLN A 211 4.78 -14.89 7.64
C GLN A 211 3.63 -15.86 7.89
N CYS A 212 2.88 -16.24 6.85
CA CYS A 212 1.78 -17.21 6.95
C CYS A 212 2.32 -18.62 7.23
N LEU A 213 3.43 -19.02 6.60
CA LEU A 213 4.07 -20.31 6.86
C LEU A 213 4.63 -20.41 8.28
N ILE A 214 5.20 -19.33 8.80
CA ILE A 214 5.65 -19.25 10.21
C ILE A 214 4.47 -19.41 11.16
N ASP A 215 3.33 -18.74 10.92
CA ASP A 215 2.14 -18.90 11.76
C ASP A 215 1.58 -20.32 11.70
N PHE A 216 1.54 -20.93 10.51
CA PHE A 216 1.15 -22.33 10.37
C PHE A 216 2.05 -23.26 11.19
N SER A 217 3.38 -23.03 11.17
CA SER A 217 4.31 -23.83 11.96
C SER A 217 4.13 -23.67 13.48
N ARG A 218 3.52 -22.55 13.93
CA ARG A 218 3.32 -22.24 15.35
C ARG A 218 2.05 -22.87 15.92
N ASP A 219 0.94 -22.87 15.17
CA ASP A 219 -0.36 -23.31 15.69
C ASP A 219 -1.06 -24.41 14.85
N GLY A 220 -0.49 -24.80 13.71
CA GLY A 220 -1.00 -25.88 12.85
C GLY A 220 -2.33 -25.57 12.14
N ARG A 221 -2.87 -24.35 12.23
CA ARG A 221 -4.19 -24.04 11.65
C ARG A 221 -4.12 -23.89 10.13
N ARG A 222 -4.93 -24.69 9.43
CA ARG A 222 -5.05 -24.65 7.96
C ARG A 222 -5.39 -23.27 7.40
N PHE A 223 -6.06 -22.42 8.18
CA PHE A 223 -6.34 -21.02 7.84
C PHE A 223 -5.08 -20.28 7.34
N HIS A 224 -3.93 -20.51 7.98
CA HIS A 224 -2.66 -19.88 7.60
C HIS A 224 -2.13 -20.37 6.26
N LEU A 225 -2.33 -21.66 5.92
CA LEU A 225 -1.96 -22.19 4.61
C LEU A 225 -2.82 -21.60 3.49
N VAL A 226 -4.13 -21.42 3.72
CA VAL A 226 -5.01 -20.76 2.74
C VAL A 226 -4.58 -19.31 2.54
N ASN A 227 -4.20 -18.61 3.62
CA ASN A 227 -3.62 -17.26 3.52
C ASN A 227 -2.29 -17.26 2.76
N ALA A 228 -1.44 -18.27 2.99
CA ALA A 228 -0.18 -18.45 2.27
C ALA A 228 -0.43 -18.63 0.76
N LEU A 229 -1.42 -19.45 0.39
CA LEU A 229 -1.84 -19.66 -0.99
C LEU A 229 -2.35 -18.37 -1.66
N LYS A 230 -3.05 -17.51 -0.92
CA LYS A 230 -3.47 -16.19 -1.42
C LYS A 230 -2.27 -15.34 -1.85
N TYR A 231 -1.21 -15.24 -1.06
CA TYR A 231 -0.03 -14.48 -1.48
C TYR A 231 0.77 -15.19 -2.56
N CYS A 232 0.76 -16.54 -2.56
CA CYS A 232 1.38 -17.35 -3.60
C CYS A 232 0.69 -17.14 -4.97
N SER A 233 -0.63 -16.94 -5.02
CA SER A 233 -1.36 -16.76 -6.29
C SER A 233 -0.95 -15.52 -7.08
N THR A 234 -0.24 -14.57 -6.45
CA THR A 234 0.32 -13.40 -7.15
C THR A 234 1.55 -13.79 -7.99
N LEU A 235 2.32 -14.81 -7.60
CA LEU A 235 3.58 -15.16 -8.29
C LEU A 235 3.35 -15.62 -9.75
N PRO A 236 2.37 -16.49 -10.06
CA PRO A 236 2.06 -16.82 -11.45
C PRO A 236 1.69 -15.60 -12.31
N VAL A 237 0.99 -14.61 -11.74
CA VAL A 237 0.63 -13.36 -12.46
C VAL A 237 1.89 -12.59 -12.86
N LEU A 238 2.88 -12.50 -11.98
CA LEU A 238 4.15 -11.83 -12.25
C LEU A 238 5.00 -12.60 -13.27
N VAL A 239 5.11 -13.92 -13.10
CA VAL A 239 5.88 -14.80 -13.99
C VAL A 239 5.29 -14.78 -15.41
N LEU A 240 4.01 -15.09 -15.54
CA LEU A 240 3.33 -15.11 -16.84
C LEU A 240 3.28 -13.71 -17.46
N GLY A 241 3.12 -12.66 -16.64
CA GLY A 241 3.17 -11.28 -17.09
C GLY A 241 4.50 -10.90 -17.73
N THR A 242 5.59 -11.46 -17.22
CA THR A 242 6.93 -11.28 -17.79
C THR A 242 7.11 -12.09 -19.07
N LEU A 243 6.67 -13.36 -19.07
CA LEU A 243 6.77 -14.25 -20.21
C LEU A 243 5.91 -13.82 -21.41
N MET A 244 4.82 -13.06 -21.20
CA MET A 244 4.00 -12.50 -22.29
C MET A 244 4.81 -11.62 -23.27
N LYS A 245 5.96 -11.09 -22.85
CA LYS A 245 6.84 -10.30 -23.71
C LYS A 245 7.52 -11.14 -24.81
N THR A 246 7.72 -12.43 -24.58
CA THR A 246 8.47 -13.33 -25.47
C THR A 246 7.67 -14.57 -25.89
N HIS A 247 6.59 -14.91 -25.19
CA HIS A 247 5.81 -16.11 -25.42
C HIS A 247 4.30 -15.81 -25.43
N LYS A 248 3.54 -16.62 -26.19
CA LYS A 248 2.08 -16.53 -26.28
C LYS A 248 1.39 -17.20 -25.07
N VAL A 249 1.52 -16.61 -23.88
CA VAL A 249 0.95 -17.14 -22.62
C VAL A 249 -0.21 -16.29 -22.06
N HIS A 250 -0.85 -15.46 -22.91
CA HIS A 250 -1.89 -14.52 -22.50
C HIS A 250 -3.08 -15.18 -21.77
N ASN A 251 -3.59 -16.30 -22.29
CA ASN A 251 -4.70 -17.00 -21.67
C ASN A 251 -4.35 -17.54 -20.27
N ALA A 252 -3.13 -18.07 -20.11
CA ALA A 252 -2.66 -18.53 -18.81
C ALA A 252 -2.51 -17.36 -17.83
N TRP A 253 -1.98 -16.22 -18.30
CA TRP A 253 -1.89 -15.00 -17.50
C TRP A 253 -3.28 -14.49 -17.08
N LEU A 254 -4.26 -14.51 -17.99
CA LEU A 254 -5.63 -14.10 -17.72
C LEU A 254 -6.27 -14.96 -16.62
N VAL A 255 -6.13 -16.28 -16.71
CA VAL A 255 -6.62 -17.20 -15.68
C VAL A 255 -5.92 -16.93 -14.34
N ALA A 256 -4.60 -16.75 -14.34
CA ALA A 256 -3.85 -16.43 -13.12
C ALA A 256 -4.31 -15.11 -12.49
N ALA A 257 -4.51 -14.06 -13.30
CA ALA A 257 -4.98 -12.76 -12.84
C ALA A 257 -6.41 -12.85 -12.27
N LEU A 258 -7.31 -13.57 -12.93
CA LEU A 258 -8.67 -13.82 -12.48
C LEU A 258 -8.69 -14.58 -11.14
N VAL A 259 -7.92 -15.67 -11.02
CA VAL A 259 -7.81 -16.44 -9.78
C VAL A 259 -7.26 -15.56 -8.65
N ASN A 260 -6.19 -14.81 -8.90
CA ASN A 260 -5.57 -13.97 -7.89
C ASN A 260 -6.50 -12.83 -7.42
N SER A 261 -7.15 -12.11 -8.34
CA SER A 261 -8.09 -11.03 -8.02
C SER A 261 -9.31 -11.55 -7.28
N SER A 262 -9.93 -12.64 -7.74
CA SER A 262 -11.10 -13.23 -7.10
C SER A 262 -10.78 -13.80 -5.73
N PHE A 263 -9.69 -14.55 -5.59
CA PHE A 263 -9.30 -15.11 -4.29
C PHE A 263 -9.03 -13.98 -3.28
N SER A 264 -8.28 -12.96 -3.68
CA SER A 264 -7.98 -11.85 -2.78
C SER A 264 -9.22 -11.01 -2.43
N PHE A 265 -10.18 -10.84 -3.36
CA PHE A 265 -11.46 -10.17 -3.10
C PHE A 265 -12.32 -10.96 -2.09
N ILE A 266 -12.46 -12.28 -2.32
CA ILE A 266 -13.19 -13.16 -1.42
C ILE A 266 -12.54 -13.16 -0.02
N TRP A 267 -11.20 -13.14 0.03
CA TRP A 267 -10.46 -13.09 1.29
C TRP A 267 -10.74 -11.81 2.07
N ASP A 268 -10.74 -10.65 1.42
CA ASP A 268 -11.01 -9.37 2.10
C ASP A 268 -12.40 -9.38 2.75
N ILE A 269 -13.43 -9.79 2.01
CA ILE A 269 -14.82 -9.83 2.52
C ILE A 269 -14.97 -10.87 3.62
N LYS A 270 -14.58 -12.12 3.36
CA LYS A 270 -14.87 -13.25 4.24
C LYS A 270 -13.92 -13.34 5.43
N CYS A 271 -12.62 -13.16 5.21
CA CYS A 271 -11.61 -13.42 6.22
C CYS A 271 -11.18 -12.14 6.96
N ASP A 272 -10.86 -11.08 6.22
CA ASP A 272 -10.33 -9.86 6.83
C ASP A 272 -11.42 -9.01 7.46
N TRP A 273 -12.57 -8.87 6.80
CA TRP A 273 -13.73 -8.11 7.27
C TRP A 273 -14.80 -8.98 7.95
N ASN A 274 -14.71 -10.31 7.85
CA ASN A 274 -15.65 -11.25 8.49
C ASN A 274 -17.13 -10.95 8.15
N LEU A 275 -17.41 -10.71 6.88
CA LEU A 275 -18.77 -10.48 6.37
C LEU A 275 -19.36 -11.76 5.76
N SER A 276 -20.67 -11.93 5.90
CA SER A 276 -21.39 -13.11 5.42
C SER A 276 -21.87 -12.99 3.97
N LEU A 277 -21.73 -11.82 3.32
CA LEU A 277 -22.32 -11.51 2.00
C LEU A 277 -22.19 -12.62 0.97
N LEU A 278 -20.98 -13.15 0.78
CA LEU A 278 -20.73 -14.19 -0.22
C LEU A 278 -21.39 -15.52 0.12
N GLN A 279 -21.47 -15.86 1.41
CA GLN A 279 -22.12 -17.06 1.90
C GLN A 279 -23.64 -16.92 1.79
N ASP A 280 -24.16 -15.78 2.23
CA ASP A 280 -25.59 -15.47 2.21
C ASP A 280 -26.16 -15.44 0.79
N VAL A 281 -25.40 -14.87 -0.17
CA VAL A 281 -25.75 -14.90 -1.60
C VAL A 281 -25.72 -16.33 -2.15
N TRP A 282 -24.78 -17.16 -1.70
CA TRP A 282 -24.69 -18.56 -2.11
C TRP A 282 -25.84 -19.41 -1.57
N ASP A 283 -26.19 -19.20 -0.30
CA ASP A 283 -27.26 -19.94 0.39
C ASP A 283 -28.66 -19.42 0.02
N GLY A 284 -28.75 -18.26 -0.65
CA GLY A 284 -30.02 -17.63 -1.04
C GLY A 284 -30.73 -16.90 0.10
N GLU A 285 -30.07 -16.72 1.24
CA GLU A 285 -30.61 -16.11 2.46
C GLU A 285 -29.75 -14.92 2.90
N LEU A 286 -30.28 -13.69 2.77
CA LEU A 286 -29.57 -12.46 3.15
C LEU A 286 -29.65 -12.17 4.66
N ASN A 287 -28.99 -13.02 5.45
CA ASN A 287 -28.88 -12.84 6.90
C ASN A 287 -28.18 -11.50 7.21
N HIS A 288 -28.90 -10.63 7.94
CA HIS A 288 -28.43 -9.27 8.27
C HIS A 288 -27.98 -8.43 7.04
N GLY A 289 -28.47 -8.77 5.84
CA GLY A 289 -28.09 -8.12 4.59
C GLY A 289 -26.72 -8.52 4.03
N GLY A 290 -26.12 -9.64 4.44
CA GLY A 290 -24.76 -10.00 4.03
C GLY A 290 -23.66 -9.37 4.88
N LEU A 291 -24.03 -8.75 6.01
CA LEU A 291 -23.09 -8.17 6.96
C LEU A 291 -23.13 -8.98 8.26
N ARG A 292 -22.09 -8.84 9.09
CA ARG A 292 -22.10 -9.45 10.43
C ARG A 292 -23.03 -8.71 11.39
N LYS A 293 -23.39 -9.37 12.49
CA LYS A 293 -24.34 -8.86 13.50
C LYS A 293 -23.85 -7.58 14.20
N THR A 294 -22.59 -7.54 14.61
CA THR A 294 -21.97 -6.40 15.31
C THR A 294 -21.18 -5.55 14.32
N LEU A 295 -21.65 -4.32 14.09
CA LEU A 295 -21.02 -3.34 13.20
C LEU A 295 -20.74 -2.06 13.98
N VAL A 296 -19.53 -1.52 13.86
CA VAL A 296 -19.18 -0.23 14.45
C VAL A 296 -19.51 0.92 13.49
N TYR A 297 -19.25 0.73 12.19
CA TYR A 297 -19.49 1.77 11.18
C TYR A 297 -20.92 1.69 10.61
N PRO A 298 -21.39 2.74 9.91
CA PRO A 298 -22.64 2.70 9.19
C PRO A 298 -22.63 1.64 8.07
N ARG A 299 -23.76 0.96 7.84
CA ARG A 299 -23.88 -0.14 6.85
C ARG A 299 -23.41 0.25 5.44
N TYR A 300 -23.69 1.47 5.00
CA TYR A 300 -23.32 1.94 3.66
C TYR A 300 -21.80 1.99 3.44
N TRP A 301 -20.99 2.14 4.50
CA TRP A 301 -19.52 2.09 4.40
C TRP A 301 -19.04 0.71 3.96
N TYR A 302 -19.64 -0.36 4.50
CA TYR A 302 -19.27 -1.73 4.16
C TYR A 302 -19.60 -2.03 2.70
N TYR A 303 -20.80 -1.69 2.23
CA TYR A 303 -21.16 -1.91 0.82
C TYR A 303 -20.33 -1.07 -0.13
N ALA A 304 -20.04 0.20 0.21
CA ALA A 304 -19.15 1.04 -0.56
C ALA A 304 -17.75 0.44 -0.63
N ALA A 305 -17.21 -0.05 0.49
CA ALA A 305 -15.89 -0.67 0.54
C ALA A 305 -15.83 -1.96 -0.29
N ILE A 306 -16.87 -2.80 -0.25
CA ILE A 306 -17.00 -4.00 -1.09
C ILE A 306 -16.99 -3.62 -2.57
N ALA A 307 -17.77 -2.61 -2.97
CA ALA A 307 -17.83 -2.16 -4.36
C ALA A 307 -16.49 -1.58 -4.83
N VAL A 308 -15.88 -0.71 -4.03
CA VAL A 308 -14.57 -0.10 -4.33
C VAL A 308 -13.48 -1.16 -4.41
N ASP A 309 -13.44 -2.11 -3.48
CA ASP A 309 -12.45 -3.19 -3.49
C ASP A 309 -12.63 -4.09 -4.72
N LEU A 310 -13.87 -4.43 -5.10
CA LEU A 310 -14.15 -5.17 -6.34
C LEU A 310 -13.63 -4.41 -7.56
N VAL A 311 -14.02 -3.15 -7.75
CA VAL A 311 -13.62 -2.36 -8.91
C VAL A 311 -12.09 -2.25 -9.00
N LEU A 312 -11.43 -1.91 -7.89
CA LEU A 312 -9.98 -1.69 -7.88
C LEU A 312 -9.19 -2.98 -8.10
N ARG A 313 -9.65 -4.13 -7.60
CA ARG A 313 -9.01 -5.45 -7.81
C ARG A 313 -9.06 -5.96 -9.24
N PHE A 314 -10.03 -5.47 -10.02
CA PHE A 314 -10.23 -5.85 -11.41
C PHE A 314 -9.85 -4.72 -12.38
N THR A 315 -9.09 -3.71 -11.93
CA THR A 315 -8.57 -2.62 -12.79
C THR A 315 -7.77 -3.12 -13.98
N TRP A 316 -7.10 -4.28 -13.87
CA TRP A 316 -6.39 -4.89 -15.00
C TRP A 316 -7.30 -5.22 -16.20
N THR A 317 -8.61 -5.36 -15.99
CA THR A 317 -9.59 -5.61 -17.06
C THR A 317 -9.77 -4.41 -17.98
N LEU A 318 -9.41 -3.20 -17.53
CA LEU A 318 -9.47 -1.98 -18.36
C LEU A 318 -8.59 -2.07 -19.61
N LYS A 319 -7.58 -2.94 -19.61
CA LYS A 319 -6.75 -3.25 -20.78
C LYS A 319 -7.56 -3.80 -21.97
N PHE A 320 -8.73 -4.37 -21.72
CA PHE A 320 -9.62 -4.93 -22.75
C PHE A 320 -10.69 -3.92 -23.21
N THR A 321 -10.85 -2.80 -22.50
CA THR A 321 -11.77 -1.74 -22.89
C THR A 321 -11.09 -0.84 -23.90
N SER A 322 -11.61 -0.77 -25.13
CA SER A 322 -10.99 -0.06 -26.25
C SER A 322 -10.67 1.42 -25.97
N SER A 323 -11.47 2.10 -25.13
CA SER A 323 -11.25 3.50 -24.77
C SER A 323 -10.24 3.71 -23.62
N LEU A 324 -9.87 2.66 -22.88
CA LEU A 324 -9.02 2.74 -21.68
C LEU A 324 -7.82 1.80 -21.74
N SER A 325 -7.59 1.13 -22.87
CA SER A 325 -6.51 0.17 -23.09
C SER A 325 -5.13 0.76 -22.80
N HIS A 326 -4.96 2.05 -23.11
CA HIS A 326 -3.68 2.76 -22.99
C HIS A 326 -3.46 3.46 -21.65
N VAL A 327 -4.43 3.46 -20.73
CA VAL A 327 -4.26 4.15 -19.43
C VAL A 327 -3.08 3.57 -18.64
N HIS A 328 -2.81 2.27 -18.81
CA HIS A 328 -1.64 1.61 -18.20
C HIS A 328 -0.31 1.88 -18.94
N ASP A 329 -0.35 2.48 -20.12
CA ASP A 329 0.84 2.81 -20.91
C ASP A 329 1.38 4.20 -20.57
N TYR A 330 0.54 5.11 -20.05
CA TYR A 330 0.97 6.43 -19.59
C TYR A 330 1.47 6.38 -18.14
N GLU A 331 2.56 7.10 -17.88
CA GLU A 331 3.15 7.19 -16.54
C GLU A 331 2.22 7.84 -15.51
N ALA A 332 1.38 8.80 -15.93
CA ALA A 332 0.34 9.38 -15.09
C ALA A 332 -0.73 8.36 -14.68
N GLY A 333 -1.15 7.51 -15.61
CA GLY A 333 -2.11 6.44 -15.34
C GLY A 333 -1.53 5.38 -14.42
N ILE A 334 -0.28 4.95 -14.67
CA ILE A 334 0.46 4.04 -13.76
C ILE A 334 0.51 4.62 -12.35
N PHE A 335 0.86 5.90 -12.20
CA PHE A 335 0.91 6.56 -10.90
C PHE A 335 -0.48 6.66 -10.23
N ALA A 336 -1.53 6.99 -10.98
CA ALA A 336 -2.89 7.02 -10.47
C ALA A 336 -3.32 5.65 -9.91
N PHE A 337 -3.03 4.55 -10.61
CA PHE A 337 -3.32 3.20 -10.11
C PHE A 337 -2.49 2.83 -8.88
N GLN A 338 -1.25 3.30 -8.76
CA GLN A 338 -0.47 3.14 -7.52
C GLN A 338 -1.16 3.84 -6.34
N LEU A 339 -1.62 5.08 -6.53
CA LEU A 339 -2.33 5.82 -5.48
C LEU A 339 -3.66 5.15 -5.13
N LEU A 340 -4.43 4.69 -6.12
CA LEU A 340 -5.68 3.97 -5.88
C LEU A 340 -5.48 2.67 -5.09
N GLU A 341 -4.43 1.89 -5.40
CA GLU A 341 -4.11 0.68 -4.66
C GLU A 341 -3.68 0.99 -3.21
N ILE A 342 -2.93 2.07 -2.99
CA ILE A 342 -2.60 2.56 -1.64
C ILE A 342 -3.86 2.97 -0.88
N LEU A 343 -4.74 3.78 -1.50
CA LEU A 343 -5.99 4.23 -0.88
C LEU A 343 -6.92 3.05 -0.55
N ARG A 344 -7.05 2.07 -1.45
CA ARG A 344 -7.81 0.83 -1.21
C ARG A 344 -7.31 0.10 0.03
N ARG A 345 -5.99 0.00 0.21
CA ARG A 345 -5.40 -0.66 1.38
C ARG A 345 -5.69 0.10 2.67
N TRP A 346 -5.63 1.42 2.66
CA TRP A 346 -5.96 2.22 3.83
C TRP A 346 -7.45 2.22 4.16
N MET A 347 -8.33 2.09 3.16
CA MET A 347 -9.74 1.77 3.36
C MET A 347 -9.90 0.39 4.03
N TRP A 348 -9.19 -0.63 3.54
CA TRP A 348 -9.21 -1.98 4.10
C TRP A 348 -8.80 -2.01 5.58
N VAL A 349 -7.88 -1.15 6.02
CA VAL A 349 -7.44 -1.07 7.43
C VAL A 349 -8.60 -0.79 8.38
N PHE A 350 -9.54 0.11 8.03
CA PHE A 350 -10.70 0.41 8.88
C PHE A 350 -11.46 -0.83 9.29
N PHE A 351 -11.85 -1.64 8.30
CA PHE A 351 -12.66 -2.84 8.49
C PHE A 351 -11.85 -4.00 9.06
N ARG A 352 -10.55 -4.07 8.74
CA ARG A 352 -9.66 -5.09 9.32
C ARG A 352 -9.48 -4.88 10.81
N VAL A 353 -9.13 -3.67 11.23
CA VAL A 353 -8.89 -3.35 12.65
C VAL A 353 -10.19 -3.47 13.45
N GLU A 354 -11.29 -2.95 12.89
CA GLU A 354 -12.59 -3.03 13.54
C GLU A 354 -13.08 -4.47 13.70
N ASN A 355 -12.88 -5.35 12.72
CA ASN A 355 -13.18 -6.78 12.88
C ASN A 355 -12.38 -7.44 14.01
N GLU A 356 -11.09 -7.11 14.14
CA GLU A 356 -10.26 -7.64 15.23
C GLU A 356 -10.67 -7.05 16.58
N TRP A 357 -11.08 -5.79 16.62
CA TRP A 357 -11.58 -5.15 17.84
C TRP A 357 -12.89 -5.77 18.31
N VAL A 358 -13.85 -5.98 17.41
CA VAL A 358 -15.11 -6.67 17.73
C VAL A 358 -14.83 -8.08 18.28
N LYS A 359 -13.93 -8.85 17.65
CA LYS A 359 -13.54 -10.18 18.16
C LYS A 359 -12.91 -10.11 19.55
N ALA A 360 -12.07 -9.12 19.83
CA ALA A 360 -11.44 -8.96 21.13
C ALA A 360 -12.47 -8.59 22.22
N VAL A 361 -13.43 -7.72 21.90
CA VAL A 361 -14.53 -7.35 22.80
C VAL A 361 -15.44 -8.56 23.06
N ASP A 362 -15.84 -9.30 22.02
CA ASP A 362 -16.70 -10.49 22.14
C ASP A 362 -16.01 -11.61 22.94
N ALA A 363 -14.68 -11.72 22.86
CA ALA A 363 -13.88 -12.66 23.64
C ALA A 363 -13.66 -12.21 25.10
N GLY A 364 -14.11 -11.02 25.48
CA GLY A 364 -13.94 -10.47 26.82
C GLY A 364 -12.50 -10.06 27.15
N ASP A 365 -11.72 -9.61 26.16
CA ASP A 365 -10.34 -9.18 26.40
C ASP A 365 -10.32 -7.94 27.32
N VAL A 366 -9.97 -8.18 28.59
CA VAL A 366 -9.96 -7.19 29.68
C VAL A 366 -9.18 -5.93 29.29
N ARG A 367 -8.10 -6.05 28.51
CA ARG A 367 -7.29 -4.90 28.08
C ARG A 367 -8.07 -3.94 27.20
N VAL A 368 -8.88 -4.48 26.28
CA VAL A 368 -9.69 -3.70 25.35
C VAL A 368 -10.92 -3.13 26.07
N LEU A 369 -11.48 -3.88 27.01
CA LEU A 369 -12.62 -3.43 27.82
C LEU A 369 -12.24 -2.27 28.76
N GLU A 370 -11.11 -2.35 29.46
CA GLU A 370 -10.61 -1.29 30.33
C GLU A 370 -10.21 -0.01 29.56
N GLY A 371 -9.58 -0.17 28.39
CA GLY A 371 -9.22 0.95 27.52
C GLY A 371 -10.43 1.66 26.90
N GLY A 372 -11.48 0.92 26.53
CA GLY A 372 -12.74 1.48 26.05
C GLY A 372 -13.51 2.30 27.10
N ILE A 373 -13.47 1.88 28.38
CA ILE A 373 -14.09 2.61 29.49
C ILE A 373 -13.41 3.96 29.73
N GLN A 374 -12.07 4.02 29.67
CA GLN A 374 -11.32 5.28 29.82
C GLN A 374 -11.63 6.28 28.69
N MET A 375 -11.78 5.81 27.44
CA MET A 375 -12.09 6.67 26.29
C MET A 375 -13.50 7.27 26.34
N ARG A 376 -14.48 6.56 26.92
CA ARG A 376 -15.84 7.09 27.10
C ARG A 376 -15.90 8.16 28.20
N GLY A 377 -15.11 8.01 29.26
CA GLY A 377 -15.02 9.01 30.34
C GLY A 377 -14.43 10.36 29.90
N GLU A 378 -13.50 10.39 28.94
CA GLU A 378 -12.91 11.64 28.44
C GLU A 378 -13.81 12.42 27.45
N HIS A 379 -14.91 11.83 26.98
CA HIS A 379 -15.86 12.48 26.07
C HIS A 379 -17.13 12.99 26.75
N GLU A 380 -17.32 12.69 28.04
CA GLU A 380 -18.47 13.14 28.84
C GLU A 380 -18.20 14.39 29.72
N ASP A 381 -16.96 14.92 29.69
CA ASP A 381 -16.55 16.20 30.30
C ASP A 381 -16.21 17.24 29.20
#